data_AF-A0A9W6GCY3-F1
#
_entry.id   AF-A0A9W6GCY3-F1
#
_cell.length_a   1.000
_cell.length_b   1.000
_cell.length_c   1.000
_cell.angle_alpha   90.00
_cell.angle_beta   90.00
_cell.angle_gamma   90.00
#
_symmetry.space_group_name_H-M   'P 1'
#
loop_
_entity.id
_entity.type
_entity.pdbx_description
1 polymer ?
#
loop_
_entity_poly.entity_id
_entity_poly.type
_entity_poly.pdbx_seq_one_letter_code
_entity_poly.pdbx_strand_id
1 'polypeptide(L)'
;MQLTADHLNRATLDRQSLLRRRPNDVVGAVRAAVAVQAQSPASPYIGLWNRVEGFDPADLDAAFTAFDLVRGNPIRMTLHAVAAADYRPFREATEPSLYAAKLGSRITEAGITAAEAARHCGDMLAFTAETRTARDCEARLAETLGPDTAKAAWPGIRQYAPLLRVPLGGPWRFNEKVAYLAPRDLPALGDRDAADRALADLVLRYLAGFGPATVPDVAQFAMVQRGRVKQAVKALGGQLRQHEGPQGETLYDLPEAPIPDPETPAPPRLMAMWDNVFLAYHDRSRTIPADLRAHVIRSNGDVLPMILVDGRAAGVWRTTPAGIEATAFRPLTDDDWTGLAAEAAALAALLADRDPDAYSRYRHWWPRLPAGRTELLAPRLRFRPRPAPAPEGARHERPRAPLRDHDALDRQHRRRHRELPRLRARPRPHRRRQAGDPGQRRPRVPRPARALEPRGAAGRQPRRLPHAHVPVAVRA
;
A
#
# COMPACT_ATOMS: atom_id res chain seq x y z
N MET A 1 5.33 -1.51 -29.12
CA MET A 1 3.94 -1.97 -29.40
C MET A 1 2.99 -0.97 -28.77
N GLN A 2 1.97 -0.56 -29.52
CA GLN A 2 0.86 0.26 -29.02
C GLN A 2 -0.08 -0.61 -28.19
N LEU A 3 -0.42 -0.18 -26.98
CA LEU A 3 -1.32 -0.88 -26.08
C LEU A 3 -2.66 -0.15 -25.95
N THR A 4 -3.74 -0.90 -25.89
CA THR A 4 -5.10 -0.37 -25.63
C THR A 4 -5.46 -0.49 -24.14
N ALA A 5 -6.55 0.17 -23.72
CA ALA A 5 -7.05 0.04 -22.36
C ALA A 5 -7.36 -1.42 -21.97
N ASP A 6 -7.84 -2.24 -22.91
CA ASP A 6 -8.13 -3.66 -22.68
C ASP A 6 -6.85 -4.49 -22.51
N HIS A 7 -5.82 -4.26 -23.33
CA HIS A 7 -4.51 -4.88 -23.12
C HIS A 7 -3.99 -4.60 -21.70
N LEU A 8 -4.11 -3.35 -21.26
CA LEU A 8 -3.70 -2.93 -19.94
C LEU A 8 -4.52 -3.58 -18.82
N ASN A 9 -5.83 -3.73 -19.01
CA ASN A 9 -6.70 -4.42 -18.08
C ASN A 9 -6.31 -5.90 -17.96
N ARG A 10 -6.18 -6.63 -19.07
CA ARG A 10 -5.82 -8.06 -19.04
C ARG A 10 -4.41 -8.30 -18.51
N ALA A 11 -3.45 -7.44 -18.85
CA ALA A 11 -2.11 -7.45 -18.27
C ALA A 11 -2.13 -7.33 -16.73
N THR A 12 -2.96 -6.44 -16.19
CA THR A 12 -3.16 -6.30 -14.74
C THR A 12 -3.77 -7.56 -14.15
N LEU A 13 -4.86 -8.06 -14.73
CA LEU A 13 -5.59 -9.21 -14.17
C LEU A 13 -4.78 -10.51 -14.23
N ASP A 14 -3.99 -10.73 -15.28
CA ASP A 14 -3.15 -11.93 -15.37
C ASP A 14 -2.05 -11.93 -14.31
N ARG A 15 -1.30 -10.81 -14.20
CA ARG A 15 -0.24 -10.64 -13.18
C ARG A 15 -0.79 -10.74 -11.76
N GLN A 16 -2.04 -10.32 -11.57
CA GLN A 16 -2.73 -10.40 -10.28
C GLN A 16 -3.45 -11.71 -10.05
N SER A 17 -3.35 -12.70 -10.95
CA SER A 17 -4.02 -14.01 -10.84
C SER A 17 -5.54 -13.91 -10.72
N LEU A 18 -6.14 -12.94 -11.42
CA LEU A 18 -7.58 -12.68 -11.42
C LEU A 18 -8.30 -13.24 -12.66
N LEU A 19 -7.58 -13.38 -13.80
CA LEU A 19 -8.10 -14.15 -14.94
C LEU A 19 -8.33 -15.61 -14.57
N ARG A 20 -7.39 -16.17 -13.80
CA ARG A 20 -7.51 -17.46 -13.14
C ARG A 20 -6.73 -17.47 -11.84
N ARG A 21 -7.28 -18.16 -10.83
CA ARG A 21 -6.52 -18.51 -9.62
C ARG A 21 -5.32 -19.37 -10.03
N ARG A 22 -4.18 -19.20 -9.36
CA ARG A 22 -2.93 -19.91 -9.66
C ARG A 22 -2.58 -20.86 -8.51
N PRO A 23 -1.93 -22.00 -8.77
CA PRO A 23 -1.47 -22.95 -7.73
C PRO A 23 -0.18 -22.45 -7.06
N ASN A 24 -0.21 -21.23 -6.53
CA ASN A 24 0.88 -20.62 -5.77
C ASN A 24 0.68 -20.89 -4.28
N ASP A 25 1.78 -21.07 -3.54
CA ASP A 25 1.71 -20.93 -2.09
C ASP A 25 1.38 -19.46 -1.68
N VAL A 26 0.96 -19.27 -0.43
CA VAL A 26 0.52 -17.95 0.06
C VAL A 26 1.63 -16.89 0.03
N VAL A 27 2.90 -17.28 0.21
CA VAL A 27 4.04 -16.35 0.19
C VAL A 27 4.28 -15.89 -1.24
N GLY A 28 4.34 -16.83 -2.18
CA GLY A 28 4.47 -16.58 -3.61
C GLY A 28 3.33 -15.72 -4.15
N ALA A 29 2.10 -15.97 -3.70
CA ALA A 29 0.93 -15.16 -4.09
C ALA A 29 1.00 -13.71 -3.58
N VAL A 30 1.42 -13.49 -2.32
CA VAL A 30 1.64 -12.13 -1.79
C VAL A 30 2.78 -11.43 -2.53
N ARG A 31 3.87 -12.15 -2.82
CA ARG A 31 5.01 -11.64 -3.61
C ARG A 31 4.60 -11.24 -5.02
N ALA A 32 3.78 -12.04 -5.69
CA ALA A 32 3.25 -11.74 -7.03
C ALA A 32 2.32 -10.51 -7.01
N ALA A 33 1.52 -10.37 -5.94
CA ALA A 33 0.71 -9.18 -5.71
C ALA A 33 1.53 -7.96 -5.22
N VAL A 34 2.86 -8.09 -5.09
CA VAL A 34 3.82 -7.16 -4.47
C VAL A 34 3.63 -7.03 -2.95
N ALA A 35 2.40 -6.74 -2.54
CA ALA A 35 1.92 -6.77 -1.17
C ALA A 35 0.38 -6.86 -1.21
N VAL A 36 -0.27 -7.24 -0.11
CA VAL A 36 -1.74 -7.23 -0.02
C VAL A 36 -2.17 -6.31 1.10
N GLN A 37 -3.07 -5.36 0.82
CA GLN A 37 -3.49 -4.41 1.83
C GLN A 37 -4.17 -5.14 2.99
N ALA A 38 -3.76 -4.79 4.20
CA ALA A 38 -4.12 -5.47 5.44
C ALA A 38 -4.63 -4.46 6.45
N GLN A 39 -5.32 -3.39 6.05
CA GLN A 39 -5.88 -2.45 7.03
C GLN A 39 -7.02 -3.13 7.81
N SER A 40 -7.88 -3.84 7.09
CA SER A 40 -8.81 -4.82 7.66
C SER A 40 -8.14 -6.18 7.80
N PRO A 41 -8.30 -6.87 8.95
CA PRO A 41 -7.97 -8.29 9.14
C PRO A 41 -8.39 -9.18 7.96
N ALA A 42 -9.57 -8.94 7.42
CA ALA A 42 -10.20 -9.71 6.34
C ALA A 42 -9.49 -9.64 4.99
N SER A 43 -8.92 -8.47 4.67
CA SER A 43 -8.52 -8.15 3.31
C SER A 43 -7.45 -9.10 2.74
N PRO A 44 -6.40 -9.51 3.49
CA PRO A 44 -5.43 -10.47 2.98
C PRO A 44 -6.05 -11.84 2.66
N TYR A 45 -6.99 -12.32 3.46
CA TYR A 45 -7.62 -13.63 3.27
C TYR A 45 -8.52 -13.63 2.03
N ILE A 46 -9.39 -12.62 1.90
CA ILE A 46 -10.26 -12.49 0.72
C ILE A 46 -9.43 -12.16 -0.53
N GLY A 47 -8.36 -11.36 -0.38
CA GLY A 47 -7.44 -11.03 -1.46
C GLY A 47 -6.71 -12.26 -2.01
N LEU A 48 -6.24 -13.17 -1.15
CA LEU A 48 -5.59 -14.41 -1.58
C LEU A 48 -6.59 -15.48 -2.04
N TRP A 49 -7.79 -15.55 -1.44
CA TRP A 49 -8.88 -16.38 -1.95
C TRP A 49 -9.22 -16.08 -3.42
N ASN A 50 -9.11 -14.82 -3.85
CA ASN A 50 -9.31 -14.44 -5.25
C ASN A 50 -8.18 -14.90 -6.19
N ARG A 51 -7.01 -15.29 -5.67
CA ARG A 51 -5.76 -15.44 -6.44
C ARG A 51 -5.16 -16.84 -6.38
N VAL A 52 -5.42 -17.57 -5.31
CA VAL A 52 -4.79 -18.87 -5.02
C VAL A 52 -5.81 -19.98 -5.24
N GLU A 53 -5.43 -20.94 -6.08
CA GLU A 53 -6.20 -22.16 -6.30
C GLU A 53 -6.16 -23.03 -5.04
N GLY A 54 -7.32 -23.47 -4.56
CA GLY A 54 -7.39 -24.30 -3.35
C GLY A 54 -6.94 -23.59 -2.07
N PHE A 55 -7.04 -22.25 -2.00
CA PHE A 55 -6.62 -21.45 -0.85
C PHE A 55 -7.17 -21.99 0.49
N ASP A 56 -6.29 -22.46 1.38
CA ASP A 56 -6.63 -22.71 2.79
C ASP A 56 -6.17 -21.51 3.62
N PRO A 57 -7.08 -20.80 4.30
CA PRO A 57 -6.69 -19.65 5.12
C PRO A 57 -5.80 -20.02 6.32
N ALA A 58 -5.70 -21.31 6.70
CA ALA A 58 -4.73 -21.80 7.68
C ALA A 58 -3.28 -21.69 7.19
N ASP A 59 -3.03 -21.77 5.88
CA ASP A 59 -1.69 -21.59 5.32
C ASP A 59 -1.22 -20.14 5.50
N LEU A 60 -2.14 -19.18 5.39
CA LEU A 60 -1.85 -17.76 5.67
C LEU A 60 -1.59 -17.52 7.16
N ASP A 61 -2.35 -18.15 8.05
CA ASP A 61 -2.10 -18.09 9.51
C ASP A 61 -0.70 -18.63 9.84
N ALA A 62 -0.32 -19.76 9.23
CA ALA A 62 0.99 -20.38 9.41
C ALA A 62 2.13 -19.48 8.91
N ALA A 63 1.98 -18.87 7.72
CA ALA A 63 2.98 -17.98 7.15
C ALA A 63 3.23 -16.72 8.00
N PHE A 64 2.19 -16.17 8.65
CA PHE A 64 2.38 -15.08 9.62
C PHE A 64 3.03 -15.54 10.91
N THR A 65 2.70 -16.75 11.39
CA THR A 65 3.29 -17.33 12.61
C THR A 65 4.78 -17.62 12.43
N ALA A 66 5.16 -18.10 11.25
CA ALA A 66 6.55 -18.37 10.88
C ALA A 66 7.35 -17.10 10.53
N PHE A 67 6.69 -15.94 10.41
CA PHE A 67 7.26 -14.68 9.90
C PHE A 67 7.78 -14.78 8.45
N ASP A 68 7.26 -15.70 7.64
CA ASP A 68 7.49 -15.71 6.19
C ASP A 68 6.73 -14.54 5.53
N LEU A 69 5.54 -14.26 6.06
CA LEU A 69 4.79 -13.04 5.80
C LEU A 69 4.76 -12.19 7.06
N VAL A 70 4.86 -10.88 6.88
CA VAL A 70 4.78 -9.89 7.96
C VAL A 70 3.72 -8.85 7.64
N ARG A 71 3.11 -8.27 8.68
CA ARG A 71 2.21 -7.12 8.52
C ARG A 71 2.89 -5.85 8.99
N GLY A 72 3.04 -4.88 8.10
CA GLY A 72 3.60 -3.58 8.46
C GLY A 72 3.23 -2.52 7.44
N ASN A 73 3.93 -1.40 7.43
CA ASN A 73 3.66 -0.28 6.53
C ASN A 73 4.70 -0.17 5.40
N PRO A 74 4.94 -1.18 4.55
CA PRO A 74 6.06 -1.15 3.59
C PRO A 74 5.88 -0.10 2.48
N ILE A 75 4.64 0.23 2.11
CA ILE A 75 4.30 1.12 1.00
C ILE A 75 3.12 2.05 1.34
N ARG A 76 3.13 3.29 0.84
CA ARG A 76 2.04 4.30 0.99
C ARG A 76 1.52 4.54 2.40
N MET A 77 2.34 4.26 3.41
CA MET A 77 2.00 4.39 4.83
C MET A 77 0.79 3.56 5.30
N THR A 78 0.25 2.65 4.50
CA THR A 78 -0.88 1.77 4.89
C THR A 78 -0.39 0.37 5.24
N LEU A 79 -1.18 -0.34 6.05
CA LEU A 79 -0.81 -1.68 6.47
C LEU A 79 -0.95 -2.66 5.31
N HIS A 80 0.06 -3.49 5.11
CA HIS A 80 0.05 -4.57 4.15
C HIS A 80 0.62 -5.84 4.76
N ALA A 81 0.10 -6.98 4.31
CA ALA A 81 0.79 -8.26 4.33
C ALA A 81 1.85 -8.23 3.22
N VAL A 82 3.08 -8.57 3.55
CA VAL A 82 4.21 -8.57 2.63
C VAL A 82 5.16 -9.71 2.99
N ALA A 83 5.86 -10.27 2.01
CA ALA A 83 6.93 -11.22 2.31
C ALA A 83 8.01 -10.56 3.16
N ALA A 84 8.50 -11.25 4.19
CA ALA A 84 9.47 -10.68 5.11
C ALA A 84 10.72 -10.15 4.39
N ALA A 85 11.20 -10.87 3.39
CA ALA A 85 12.33 -10.47 2.54
C ALA A 85 12.09 -9.18 1.74
N ASP A 86 10.84 -8.83 1.44
CA ASP A 86 10.51 -7.61 0.69
C ASP A 86 10.25 -6.41 1.62
N TYR A 87 10.04 -6.65 2.93
CA TYR A 87 9.68 -5.57 3.86
C TYR A 87 10.77 -4.49 3.93
N ARG A 88 12.02 -4.90 4.19
CA ARG A 88 13.16 -3.98 4.31
C ARG A 88 13.35 -3.11 3.06
N PRO A 89 13.56 -3.66 1.85
CA PRO A 89 13.79 -2.84 0.67
C PRO A 89 12.58 -1.94 0.35
N PHE A 90 11.34 -2.38 0.56
CA PHE A 90 10.19 -1.51 0.32
C PHE A 90 10.14 -0.35 1.32
N ARG A 91 10.53 -0.60 2.57
CA ARG A 91 10.63 0.44 3.58
C ARG A 91 11.73 1.44 3.24
N GLU A 92 12.92 0.99 2.86
CA GLU A 92 14.03 1.86 2.42
C GLU A 92 13.65 2.70 1.19
N ALA A 93 12.98 2.10 0.20
CA ALA A 93 12.54 2.80 -1.00
C ALA A 93 11.60 3.97 -0.69
N THR A 94 10.65 3.75 0.23
CA THR A 94 9.60 4.71 0.55
C THR A 94 10.01 5.72 1.63
N GLU A 95 10.95 5.38 2.51
CA GLU A 95 11.39 6.19 3.67
C GLU A 95 11.56 7.68 3.36
N PRO A 96 12.31 8.08 2.30
CA PRO A 96 12.57 9.50 2.05
C PRO A 96 11.32 10.32 1.76
N SER A 97 10.25 9.68 1.27
CA SER A 97 8.99 10.34 0.95
C SER A 97 7.98 10.29 2.10
N LEU A 98 8.10 9.32 3.01
CA LEU A 98 7.26 9.25 4.22
C LEU A 98 7.50 10.44 5.14
N TYR A 99 8.76 10.85 5.28
CA TYR A 99 9.15 11.98 6.12
C TYR A 99 8.63 13.32 5.59
N ALA A 100 8.56 13.45 4.26
CA ALA A 100 8.02 14.63 3.59
C ALA A 100 6.47 14.66 3.55
N ALA A 101 5.82 13.50 3.67
CA ALA A 101 4.37 13.41 3.80
C ALA A 101 3.91 13.89 5.19
N LYS A 102 2.59 14.02 5.40
CA LYS A 102 1.86 14.49 6.60
C LYS A 102 2.36 14.00 7.99
N LEU A 103 3.30 13.07 8.06
CA LEU A 103 4.01 12.71 9.29
C LEU A 103 4.73 13.90 9.92
N GLY A 104 5.37 14.75 9.10
CA GLY A 104 6.01 15.97 9.61
C GLY A 104 5.02 16.84 10.39
N SER A 105 3.79 17.03 9.88
CA SER A 105 2.78 17.84 10.56
C SER A 105 2.31 17.20 11.86
N ARG A 106 2.05 15.88 11.89
CA ARG A 106 1.65 15.16 13.12
C ARG A 106 2.72 15.16 14.19
N ILE A 107 3.99 15.04 13.78
CA ILE A 107 5.15 15.10 14.68
C ILE A 107 5.26 16.52 15.26
N THR A 108 5.14 17.56 14.44
CA THR A 108 5.18 18.95 14.91
C THR A 108 3.94 19.34 15.73
N GLU A 109 2.75 18.85 15.38
CA GLU A 109 1.49 19.06 16.12
C GLU A 109 1.55 18.41 17.51
N ALA A 110 2.28 17.30 17.65
CA ALA A 110 2.56 16.67 18.93
C ALA A 110 3.64 17.41 19.75
N GLY A 111 4.20 18.51 19.24
CA GLY A 111 5.18 19.32 19.97
C GLY A 111 6.59 18.76 20.00
N ILE A 112 6.92 17.77 19.16
CA ILE A 112 8.27 17.20 19.06
C ILE A 112 8.91 17.54 17.72
N THR A 113 10.23 17.72 17.72
CA THR A 113 11.01 17.95 16.51
C THR A 113 11.19 16.66 15.72
N ALA A 114 11.52 16.81 14.45
CA ALA A 114 11.73 15.66 13.59
C ALA A 114 13.00 14.86 13.94
N ALA A 115 14.01 15.51 14.53
CA ALA A 115 15.19 14.84 15.10
C ALA A 115 14.84 14.01 16.35
N GLU A 116 13.99 14.53 17.22
CA GLU A 116 13.48 13.77 18.37
C GLU A 116 12.64 12.57 17.92
N ALA A 117 11.79 12.75 16.91
CA ALA A 117 11.03 11.64 16.35
C ALA A 117 11.94 10.53 15.79
N ALA A 118 13.01 10.88 15.07
CA ALA A 118 13.98 9.91 14.59
C ALA A 118 14.67 9.14 15.74
N ARG A 119 15.08 9.84 16.80
CA ARG A 119 15.63 9.21 18.01
C ARG A 119 14.62 8.25 18.65
N HIS A 120 13.39 8.70 18.87
CA HIS A 120 12.33 7.86 19.45
C HIS A 120 11.96 6.66 18.58
N CYS A 121 12.09 6.75 17.25
CA CYS A 121 11.96 5.58 16.39
C CYS A 121 13.09 4.57 16.59
N GLY A 122 14.34 5.02 16.75
CA GLY A 122 15.46 4.16 17.13
C GLY A 122 15.22 3.48 18.48
N ASP A 123 14.84 4.25 19.49
CA ASP A 123 14.53 3.73 20.83
C ASP A 123 13.38 2.72 20.79
N MET A 124 12.34 2.99 19.98
CA MET A 124 11.20 2.10 19.83
C MET A 124 11.58 0.80 19.14
N LEU A 125 12.46 0.83 18.14
CA LEU A 125 12.98 -0.38 17.50
C LEU A 125 13.78 -1.24 18.48
N ALA A 126 14.61 -0.62 19.33
CA ALA A 126 15.32 -1.34 20.37
C ALA A 126 14.37 -1.94 21.42
N PHE A 127 13.37 -1.17 21.88
CA PHE A 127 12.39 -1.62 22.86
C PHE A 127 11.49 -2.76 22.35
N THR A 128 11.18 -2.72 21.05
CA THR A 128 10.37 -3.74 20.35
C THR A 128 11.22 -4.84 19.71
N ALA A 129 12.48 -5.02 20.12
CA ALA A 129 13.25 -6.22 19.78
C ALA A 129 12.54 -7.51 20.26
N GLU A 130 11.71 -7.37 21.30
CA GLU A 130 10.70 -8.35 21.72
C GLU A 130 9.30 -7.79 21.47
N THR A 131 8.29 -8.66 21.46
CA THR A 131 6.89 -8.26 21.28
C THR A 131 6.43 -7.34 22.41
N ARG A 132 5.93 -6.15 22.06
CA ARG A 132 5.38 -5.16 23.02
C ARG A 132 3.96 -4.76 22.63
N THR A 133 3.10 -4.48 23.60
CA THR A 133 1.76 -3.95 23.30
C THR A 133 1.83 -2.47 22.90
N ALA A 134 0.77 -1.96 22.27
CA ALA A 134 0.63 -0.52 22.03
C ALA A 134 0.76 0.30 23.33
N ARG A 135 0.18 -0.20 24.43
CA ARG A 135 0.24 0.44 25.75
C ARG A 135 1.67 0.52 26.28
N ASP A 136 2.45 -0.56 26.12
CA ASP A 136 3.86 -0.57 26.55
C ASP A 136 4.68 0.45 25.76
N CYS A 137 4.43 0.56 24.45
CA CYS A 137 5.11 1.53 23.58
C CYS A 137 4.75 2.98 23.96
N GLU A 138 3.48 3.26 24.23
CA GLU A 138 3.02 4.58 24.68
C GLU A 138 3.62 4.95 26.05
N ALA A 139 3.63 4.01 27.00
CA ALA A 139 4.25 4.21 28.31
C ALA A 139 5.76 4.49 28.19
N ARG A 140 6.46 3.75 27.32
CA ARG A 140 7.88 3.96 27.05
C ARG A 140 8.17 5.36 26.48
N LEU A 141 7.31 5.87 25.60
CA LEU A 141 7.44 7.26 25.12
C LEU A 141 7.19 8.28 26.24
N ALA A 142 6.21 8.02 27.11
CA ALA A 142 5.83 8.91 28.21
C ALA A 142 6.95 9.10 29.24
N GLU A 143 7.85 8.13 29.42
CA GLU A 143 9.05 8.26 30.29
C GLU A 143 9.94 9.45 29.91
N THR A 144 9.92 9.86 28.64
CA THR A 144 10.79 10.94 28.12
C THR A 144 10.00 12.19 27.70
N LEU A 145 8.79 12.02 27.17
CA LEU A 145 7.98 13.11 26.60
C LEU A 145 6.87 13.61 27.53
N GLY A 146 6.58 12.87 28.62
CA GLY A 146 5.37 13.04 29.41
C GLY A 146 4.13 12.40 28.76
N PRO A 147 3.06 12.10 29.52
CA PRO A 147 1.93 11.31 29.04
C PRO A 147 1.16 11.92 27.86
N ASP A 148 0.87 13.22 27.90
CA ASP A 148 0.05 13.89 26.88
C ASP A 148 0.78 13.99 25.53
N THR A 149 2.05 14.41 25.57
CA THR A 149 2.92 14.46 24.39
C THR A 149 3.13 13.08 23.79
N ALA A 150 3.36 12.05 24.61
CA ALA A 150 3.52 10.68 24.14
C ALA A 150 2.27 10.17 23.43
N LYS A 151 1.08 10.43 23.99
CA LYS A 151 -0.21 10.08 23.39
C LYS A 151 -0.41 10.76 22.03
N ALA A 152 -0.03 12.04 21.92
CA ALA A 152 -0.10 12.78 20.66
C ALA A 152 0.93 12.31 19.62
N ALA A 153 2.16 11.99 20.06
CA ALA A 153 3.27 11.59 19.19
C ALA A 153 3.16 10.14 18.69
N TRP A 154 2.60 9.23 19.50
CA TRP A 154 2.57 7.80 19.22
C TRP A 154 2.01 7.42 17.84
N PRO A 155 0.88 7.97 17.35
CA PRO A 155 0.39 7.68 16.00
C PRO A 155 1.42 7.97 14.90
N GLY A 156 2.21 9.05 15.06
CA GLY A 156 3.28 9.43 14.14
C GLY A 156 4.48 8.49 14.25
N ILE A 157 4.99 8.27 15.47
CA ILE A 157 6.12 7.36 15.73
C ILE A 157 5.82 5.95 15.24
N ARG A 158 4.65 5.41 15.54
CA ARG A 158 4.20 4.07 15.13
C ARG A 158 4.11 3.90 13.62
N GLN A 159 3.82 4.97 12.89
CA GLN A 159 3.73 4.96 11.43
C GLN A 159 5.10 5.21 10.77
N TYR A 160 5.99 5.94 11.44
CA TYR A 160 7.34 6.22 10.97
C TYR A 160 8.28 5.04 11.23
N ALA A 161 8.36 4.62 12.51
CA ALA A 161 9.14 3.48 12.92
C ALA A 161 8.71 2.26 12.08
N PRO A 162 9.67 1.50 11.53
CA PRO A 162 9.39 0.34 10.70
C PRO A 162 8.95 -0.84 11.57
N LEU A 163 7.88 -0.67 12.36
CA LEU A 163 7.33 -1.68 13.25
C LEU A 163 6.46 -2.65 12.45
N LEU A 164 6.58 -3.92 12.79
CA LEU A 164 5.67 -4.97 12.39
C LEU A 164 4.52 -5.05 13.39
N ARG A 165 3.34 -5.41 12.89
CA ARG A 165 2.21 -5.81 13.72
C ARG A 165 2.23 -7.31 13.88
N VAL A 166 2.20 -7.75 15.12
CA VAL A 166 2.13 -9.17 15.47
C VAL A 166 0.67 -9.60 15.55
N PRO A 167 0.29 -10.73 14.95
CA PRO A 167 -1.07 -11.26 15.03
C PRO A 167 -1.41 -11.65 16.47
N LEU A 168 -2.44 -11.04 17.06
CA LEU A 168 -2.98 -11.40 18.38
C LEU A 168 -4.46 -11.82 18.26
N GLY A 169 -4.88 -12.83 19.04
CA GLY A 169 -6.30 -13.25 19.13
C GLY A 169 -6.76 -14.14 17.97
N GLY A 170 -7.97 -13.95 17.43
CA GLY A 170 -8.68 -14.62 16.31
C GLY A 170 -9.88 -13.74 15.89
N PRO A 171 -10.68 -14.06 14.86
CA PRO A 171 -10.37 -14.49 13.49
C PRO A 171 -9.64 -13.40 12.66
N TRP A 172 -8.95 -13.82 11.60
CA TRP A 172 -8.13 -12.98 10.71
C TRP A 172 -7.06 -12.12 11.42
N ARG A 173 -6.55 -12.73 12.48
CA ARG A 173 -5.57 -12.35 13.53
C ARG A 173 -4.68 -11.14 13.25
N PHE A 174 -5.26 -9.96 13.41
CA PHE A 174 -4.59 -8.69 13.65
C PHE A 174 -5.65 -7.69 14.14
N ASN A 175 -6.16 -7.88 15.34
CA ASN A 175 -7.27 -7.10 15.89
C ASN A 175 -6.79 -5.78 16.53
N GLU A 176 -7.68 -5.05 17.19
CA GLU A 176 -7.41 -3.74 17.77
C GLU A 176 -6.40 -3.78 18.93
N LYS A 177 -6.25 -4.92 19.61
CA LYS A 177 -5.19 -5.18 20.59
C LYS A 177 -3.93 -5.60 19.83
N VAL A 178 -3.29 -4.63 19.19
CA VAL A 178 -2.08 -4.85 18.37
C VAL A 178 -0.85 -4.88 19.27
N ALA A 179 0.03 -5.85 19.03
CA ALA A 179 1.41 -5.81 19.49
C ALA A 179 2.37 -5.48 18.35
N TYR A 180 3.51 -4.91 18.72
CA TYR A 180 4.56 -4.45 17.84
C TYR A 180 5.84 -5.26 18.05
N LEU A 181 6.54 -5.47 16.95
CA LEU A 181 7.84 -6.13 16.91
C LEU A 181 8.71 -5.42 15.88
N ALA A 182 9.98 -5.22 16.19
CA ALA A 182 10.97 -4.77 15.23
C ALA A 182 11.25 -5.89 14.20
N PRO A 183 11.36 -5.58 12.90
CA PRO A 183 11.72 -6.57 11.91
C PRO A 183 13.14 -7.07 12.17
N ARG A 184 13.39 -8.37 11.90
CA ARG A 184 14.72 -8.98 12.08
C ARG A 184 15.79 -8.30 11.23
N ASP A 185 15.44 -7.91 10.01
CA ASP A 185 16.29 -7.15 9.10
C ASP A 185 15.83 -5.68 9.09
N LEU A 186 16.56 -4.84 9.83
CA LEU A 186 16.22 -3.42 10.00
C LEU A 186 16.58 -2.63 8.73
N PRO A 187 15.70 -1.74 8.24
CA PRO A 187 16.04 -0.84 7.15
C PRO A 187 17.13 0.16 7.57
N ALA A 188 18.03 0.48 6.63
CA ALA A 188 19.04 1.53 6.79
C ALA A 188 18.40 2.91 6.62
N LEU A 189 17.68 3.38 7.65
CA LEU A 189 16.99 4.67 7.64
C LEU A 189 17.98 5.83 7.46
N GLY A 190 17.63 6.80 6.61
CA GLY A 190 18.47 7.97 6.32
C GLY A 190 19.60 7.74 5.31
N ASP A 191 19.88 6.50 4.91
CA ASP A 191 20.83 6.19 3.84
C ASP A 191 20.19 6.37 2.46
N ARG A 192 20.62 7.42 1.74
CA ARG A 192 20.08 7.76 0.40
C ARG A 192 20.47 6.75 -0.66
N ASP A 193 21.67 6.18 -0.57
CA ASP A 193 22.13 5.21 -1.56
C ASP A 193 21.39 3.87 -1.39
N ALA A 194 21.12 3.46 -0.14
CA ALA A 194 20.25 2.32 0.14
C ALA A 194 18.83 2.56 -0.40
N ALA A 195 18.25 3.73 -0.12
CA ALA A 195 16.91 4.08 -0.57
C ALA A 195 16.78 4.11 -2.11
N ASP A 196 17.80 4.57 -2.83
CA ASP A 196 17.78 4.63 -4.29
C ASP A 196 17.94 3.23 -4.94
N ARG A 197 18.80 2.37 -4.39
CA ARG A 197 18.88 0.95 -4.80
C ARG A 197 17.56 0.23 -4.57
N ALA A 198 17.01 0.38 -3.37
CA ALA A 198 15.77 -0.26 -2.98
C ALA A 198 14.57 0.25 -3.81
N LEU A 199 14.59 1.51 -4.25
CA LEU A 199 13.58 2.04 -5.16
C LEU A 199 13.65 1.41 -6.55
N ALA A 200 14.85 1.13 -7.08
CA ALA A 200 15.00 0.38 -8.33
C ALA A 200 14.41 -1.04 -8.20
N ASP A 201 14.67 -1.72 -7.08
CA ASP A 201 14.09 -3.04 -6.80
C ASP A 201 12.56 -2.96 -6.69
N LEU A 202 12.02 -1.97 -5.97
CA LEU A 202 10.58 -1.74 -5.87
C LEU A 202 9.94 -1.47 -7.24
N VAL A 203 10.61 -0.74 -8.15
CA VAL A 203 10.14 -0.54 -9.53
C VAL A 203 10.03 -1.88 -10.26
N LEU A 204 11.05 -2.75 -10.18
CA LEU A 204 11.01 -4.07 -10.81
C LEU A 204 9.89 -4.95 -10.22
N ARG A 205 9.74 -4.96 -8.89
CA ARG A 205 8.67 -5.70 -8.21
C ARG A 205 7.29 -5.17 -8.60
N TYR A 206 7.12 -3.86 -8.68
CA TYR A 206 5.90 -3.23 -9.13
C TYR A 206 5.56 -3.61 -10.58
N LEU A 207 6.51 -3.57 -11.51
CA LEU A 207 6.27 -3.94 -12.91
C LEU A 207 5.96 -5.44 -13.07
N ALA A 208 6.56 -6.30 -12.26
CA ALA A 208 6.21 -7.72 -12.24
C ALA A 208 4.74 -7.96 -11.85
N GLY A 209 4.22 -7.22 -10.87
CA GLY A 209 2.84 -7.38 -10.40
C GLY A 209 1.79 -6.51 -11.12
N PHE A 210 2.18 -5.37 -11.68
CA PHE A 210 1.27 -4.33 -12.16
C PHE A 210 1.66 -3.73 -13.52
N GLY A 211 2.75 -4.16 -14.14
CA GLY A 211 3.18 -3.68 -15.46
C GLY A 211 2.21 -4.08 -16.59
N PRO A 212 2.40 -3.56 -17.82
CA PRO A 212 3.16 -2.35 -18.15
C PRO A 212 2.60 -1.13 -17.39
N ALA A 213 3.42 -0.15 -17.03
CA ALA A 213 2.96 1.00 -16.25
C ALA A 213 3.80 2.27 -16.43
N THR A 214 3.22 3.42 -16.11
CA THR A 214 3.89 4.72 -16.22
C THR A 214 4.67 5.06 -14.95
N VAL A 215 5.58 6.04 -15.04
CA VAL A 215 6.24 6.63 -13.86
C VAL A 215 5.23 7.18 -12.83
N PRO A 216 4.18 7.95 -13.23
CA PRO A 216 3.11 8.34 -12.32
C PRO A 216 2.45 7.18 -11.57
N ASP A 217 2.29 6.02 -12.19
CA ASP A 217 1.69 4.85 -11.53
C ASP A 217 2.58 4.33 -10.42
N VAL A 218 3.87 4.11 -10.67
CA VAL A 218 4.81 3.65 -9.63
C VAL A 218 4.88 4.67 -8.48
N ALA A 219 4.93 5.96 -8.82
CA ALA A 219 4.94 7.04 -7.84
C ALA A 219 3.67 7.03 -6.96
N GLN A 220 2.49 6.81 -7.57
CA GLN A 220 1.21 6.67 -6.87
C GLN A 220 1.16 5.41 -6.00
N PHE A 221 1.71 4.29 -6.47
CA PHE A 221 1.76 3.03 -5.73
C PHE A 221 2.73 3.05 -4.56
N ALA A 222 3.86 3.74 -4.66
CA ALA A 222 4.86 3.79 -3.59
C ALA A 222 4.66 4.99 -2.65
N MET A 223 3.90 6.01 -3.08
CA MET A 223 3.88 7.35 -2.49
C MET A 223 5.27 7.98 -2.48
N VAL A 224 5.97 7.87 -3.62
CA VAL A 224 7.33 8.40 -3.82
C VAL A 224 7.30 9.52 -4.86
N GLN A 225 8.18 10.51 -4.69
CA GLN A 225 8.30 11.61 -5.65
C GLN A 225 8.59 11.09 -7.07
N ARG A 226 7.84 11.60 -8.06
CA ARG A 226 7.98 11.21 -9.47
C ARG A 226 9.43 11.34 -9.98
N GLY A 227 10.17 12.36 -9.54
CA GLY A 227 11.57 12.56 -9.92
C GLY A 227 12.49 11.40 -9.53
N ARG A 228 12.33 10.85 -8.32
CA ARG A 228 13.11 9.68 -7.85
C ARG A 228 12.75 8.43 -8.64
N VAL A 229 11.46 8.23 -8.93
CA VAL A 229 11.01 7.12 -9.78
C VAL A 229 11.62 7.23 -11.18
N LYS A 230 11.63 8.43 -11.79
CA LYS A 230 12.30 8.65 -13.09
C LYS A 230 13.78 8.28 -13.06
N GLN A 231 14.48 8.65 -11.98
CA GLN A 231 15.90 8.29 -11.79
C GLN A 231 16.10 6.79 -11.66
N ALA A 232 15.27 6.10 -10.87
CA ALA A 232 15.30 4.64 -10.74
C ALA A 232 15.04 3.93 -12.08
N VAL A 233 14.01 4.34 -12.81
CA VAL A 233 13.70 3.82 -14.16
C VAL A 233 14.87 4.04 -15.12
N LYS A 234 15.50 5.23 -15.10
CA LYS A 234 16.69 5.52 -15.91
C LYS A 234 17.87 4.62 -15.53
N ALA A 235 18.08 4.37 -14.24
CA ALA A 235 19.16 3.51 -13.73
C ALA A 235 18.97 2.04 -14.13
N LEU A 236 17.72 1.56 -14.22
CA LEU A 236 17.40 0.21 -14.69
C LEU A 236 17.71 0.02 -16.18
N GLY A 237 17.59 1.08 -16.99
CA GLY A 237 18.05 1.10 -18.39
C GLY A 237 17.48 -0.05 -19.22
N GLY A 238 18.37 -0.81 -19.88
CA GLY A 238 18.00 -1.93 -20.77
C GLY A 238 17.33 -3.13 -20.09
N GLN A 239 17.15 -3.10 -18.77
CA GLN A 239 16.35 -4.09 -18.06
C GLN A 239 14.84 -3.91 -18.26
N LEU A 240 14.41 -2.77 -18.81
CA LEU A 240 13.01 -2.44 -19.03
C LEU A 240 12.69 -2.37 -20.52
N ARG A 241 11.51 -2.87 -20.89
CA ARG A 241 10.91 -2.68 -22.20
C ARG A 241 9.95 -1.48 -22.15
N GLN A 242 9.90 -0.72 -23.23
CA GLN A 242 8.94 0.38 -23.38
C GLN A 242 7.82 -0.02 -24.34
N HIS A 243 6.61 0.40 -23.99
CA HIS A 243 5.41 0.32 -24.80
C HIS A 243 4.81 1.72 -24.91
N GLU A 244 4.04 1.95 -25.97
CA GLU A 244 3.24 3.16 -26.11
C GLU A 244 1.84 2.86 -25.61
N GLY A 245 1.35 3.68 -24.68
CA GLY A 245 0.05 3.50 -24.04
C GLY A 245 -1.09 4.11 -24.86
N PRO A 246 -2.35 3.90 -24.43
CA PRO A 246 -3.52 4.27 -25.21
C PRO A 246 -3.61 5.77 -25.53
N GLN A 247 -2.96 6.62 -24.73
CA GLN A 247 -2.91 8.07 -24.91
C GLN A 247 -1.53 8.57 -25.35
N GLY A 248 -0.69 7.69 -25.89
CA GLY A 248 0.67 7.98 -26.37
C GLY A 248 1.71 8.08 -25.25
N GLU A 249 1.35 7.76 -24.01
CA GLU A 249 2.26 7.81 -22.88
C GLU A 249 3.24 6.62 -22.87
N THR A 250 4.47 6.84 -22.40
CA THR A 250 5.44 5.74 -22.27
C THR A 250 5.11 4.86 -21.07
N LEU A 251 4.85 3.58 -21.35
CA LEU A 251 4.70 2.51 -20.37
C LEU A 251 6.00 1.72 -20.28
N TYR A 252 6.44 1.42 -19.07
CA TYR A 252 7.59 0.56 -18.80
C TYR A 252 7.10 -0.82 -18.37
N ASP A 253 7.78 -1.87 -18.80
CA ASP A 253 7.48 -3.25 -18.42
C ASP A 253 8.75 -4.10 -18.34
N LEU A 254 8.64 -5.32 -17.83
CA LEU A 254 9.71 -6.31 -17.90
C LEU A 254 9.73 -6.96 -19.30
N PRO A 255 10.91 -7.23 -19.90
CA PRO A 255 11.02 -7.72 -21.28
C PRO A 255 10.21 -8.98 -21.59
N GLU A 256 10.10 -9.90 -20.64
CA GLU A 256 9.42 -11.20 -20.83
C GLU A 256 8.06 -11.28 -20.12
N ALA A 257 7.51 -10.14 -19.66
CA ALA A 257 6.23 -10.16 -18.98
C ALA A 257 5.07 -10.33 -19.98
N PRO A 258 4.10 -11.21 -19.70
CA PRO A 258 3.01 -11.48 -20.61
C PRO A 258 2.07 -10.28 -20.74
N ILE A 259 1.59 -10.06 -21.96
CA ILE A 259 0.48 -9.18 -22.27
C ILE A 259 -0.57 -10.07 -22.95
N PRO A 260 -1.59 -10.53 -22.22
CA PRO A 260 -2.64 -11.37 -22.78
C PRO A 260 -3.42 -10.65 -23.88
N ASP A 261 -4.10 -11.44 -24.71
CA ASP A 261 -5.05 -10.93 -25.71
C ASP A 261 -6.15 -10.10 -25.01
N PRO A 262 -6.52 -8.91 -25.51
CA PRO A 262 -7.56 -8.07 -24.91
C PRO A 262 -8.92 -8.78 -24.78
N GLU A 263 -9.23 -9.70 -25.69
CA GLU A 263 -10.45 -10.50 -25.71
C GLU A 263 -10.38 -11.72 -24.78
N THR A 264 -9.27 -11.92 -24.05
CA THR A 264 -9.17 -12.99 -23.05
C THR A 264 -10.31 -12.85 -22.04
N PRO A 265 -11.16 -13.87 -21.84
CA PRO A 265 -12.28 -13.76 -20.91
C PRO A 265 -11.81 -13.47 -19.48
N ALA A 266 -12.42 -12.47 -18.84
CA ALA A 266 -12.19 -12.13 -17.45
C ALA A 266 -13.42 -12.51 -16.60
N PRO A 267 -13.34 -13.59 -15.78
CA PRO A 267 -14.47 -14.06 -15.01
C PRO A 267 -14.89 -13.05 -13.93
N PRO A 268 -16.17 -13.07 -13.50
CA PRO A 268 -16.61 -12.26 -12.37
C PRO A 268 -15.83 -12.58 -11.08
N ARG A 269 -15.62 -11.55 -10.23
CA ARG A 269 -14.90 -11.69 -8.94
C ARG A 269 -15.52 -10.84 -7.84
N LEU A 270 -15.51 -11.35 -6.60
CA LEU A 270 -15.83 -10.59 -5.39
C LEU A 270 -14.53 -10.10 -4.73
N MET A 271 -14.16 -8.85 -4.97
CA MET A 271 -12.86 -8.31 -4.57
C MET A 271 -12.85 -7.86 -3.11
N ALA A 272 -11.69 -8.01 -2.46
CA ALA A 272 -11.48 -7.54 -1.10
C ALA A 272 -11.55 -6.01 -1.00
N MET A 273 -11.91 -5.52 0.19
CA MET A 273 -11.79 -4.09 0.51
C MET A 273 -10.32 -3.66 0.44
N TRP A 274 -10.05 -2.53 -0.23
CA TRP A 274 -8.70 -2.03 -0.59
C TRP A 274 -7.79 -2.98 -1.36
N ASP A 275 -8.34 -3.84 -2.21
CA ASP A 275 -7.50 -4.60 -3.13
C ASP A 275 -6.61 -3.66 -3.97
N ASN A 276 -5.33 -4.02 -4.12
CA ASN A 276 -4.32 -3.17 -4.74
C ASN A 276 -4.61 -2.85 -6.21
N VAL A 277 -5.37 -3.70 -6.92
CA VAL A 277 -5.77 -3.44 -8.31
C VAL A 277 -6.56 -2.14 -8.49
N PHE A 278 -7.16 -1.64 -7.42
CA PHE A 278 -7.91 -0.38 -7.38
C PHE A 278 -7.09 0.82 -6.92
N LEU A 279 -5.86 0.59 -6.47
CA LEU A 279 -5.01 1.58 -5.79
C LEU A 279 -3.61 1.70 -6.40
N ALA A 280 -3.23 0.80 -7.30
CA ALA A 280 -1.90 0.73 -7.89
C ALA A 280 -1.60 1.81 -8.93
N TYR A 281 -2.57 2.18 -9.76
CA TYR A 281 -2.35 3.05 -10.93
C TYR A 281 -2.82 4.50 -10.78
N HIS A 282 -1.99 5.49 -11.08
CA HIS A 282 -2.43 6.89 -11.12
C HIS A 282 -3.72 7.07 -11.94
N ASP A 283 -3.80 6.43 -13.11
CA ASP A 283 -5.05 6.24 -13.81
C ASP A 283 -5.82 5.01 -13.30
N ARG A 284 -6.94 5.25 -12.62
CA ARG A 284 -7.81 4.20 -12.07
C ARG A 284 -8.76 3.59 -13.13
N SER A 285 -8.85 4.19 -14.32
CA SER A 285 -9.78 3.77 -15.37
C SER A 285 -9.53 2.33 -15.85
N ARG A 286 -8.31 1.81 -15.62
CA ARG A 286 -7.95 0.40 -15.89
C ARG A 286 -8.90 -0.62 -15.30
N THR A 287 -9.40 -0.37 -14.10
CA THR A 287 -10.25 -1.32 -13.37
C THR A 287 -11.52 -0.66 -12.84
N ILE A 288 -11.57 0.66 -12.72
CA ILE A 288 -12.71 1.39 -12.16
C ILE A 288 -13.22 2.39 -13.22
N PRO A 289 -14.42 2.16 -13.78
CA PRO A 289 -15.09 3.15 -14.61
C PRO A 289 -15.18 4.53 -13.94
N ALA A 290 -15.01 5.60 -14.72
CA ALA A 290 -14.85 6.95 -14.19
C ALA A 290 -16.04 7.44 -13.36
N ASP A 291 -17.25 7.07 -13.79
CA ASP A 291 -18.54 7.33 -13.14
C ASP A 291 -18.67 6.62 -11.79
N LEU A 292 -18.09 5.42 -11.63
CA LEU A 292 -18.14 4.67 -10.37
C LEU A 292 -17.11 5.14 -9.34
N ARG A 293 -16.02 5.76 -9.77
CA ARG A 293 -14.85 6.03 -8.91
C ARG A 293 -15.20 6.74 -7.60
N ALA A 294 -16.01 7.80 -7.64
CA ALA A 294 -16.40 8.57 -6.45
C ALA A 294 -17.35 7.80 -5.51
N HIS A 295 -18.00 6.75 -6.02
CA HIS A 295 -18.90 5.89 -5.25
C HIS A 295 -18.18 4.73 -4.57
N VAL A 296 -17.06 4.26 -5.12
CA VAL A 296 -16.32 3.11 -4.56
C VAL A 296 -15.03 3.50 -3.85
N ILE A 297 -14.46 4.68 -4.14
CA ILE A 297 -13.35 5.28 -3.40
C ILE A 297 -13.90 6.47 -2.60
N ARG A 298 -14.09 6.27 -1.29
CA ARG A 298 -14.71 7.23 -0.38
C ARG A 298 -13.70 8.22 0.22
N SER A 299 -14.22 9.20 0.96
CA SER A 299 -13.40 10.14 1.74
C SER A 299 -12.45 9.38 2.67
N ASN A 300 -11.24 9.90 2.85
CA ASN A 300 -10.10 9.25 3.52
C ASN A 300 -9.48 8.03 2.80
N GLY A 301 -9.90 7.71 1.57
CA GLY A 301 -9.30 6.65 0.76
C GLY A 301 -9.83 5.24 1.07
N ASP A 302 -11.01 5.15 1.69
CA ASP A 302 -11.72 3.88 1.86
C ASP A 302 -12.16 3.35 0.49
N VAL A 303 -11.65 2.16 0.11
CA VAL A 303 -12.01 1.50 -1.15
C VAL A 303 -12.94 0.36 -0.82
N LEU A 304 -14.20 0.47 -1.22
CA LEU A 304 -15.23 -0.53 -0.93
C LEU A 304 -14.90 -1.89 -1.58
N PRO A 305 -15.34 -3.01 -0.98
CA PRO A 305 -15.31 -4.31 -1.64
C PRO A 305 -16.18 -4.26 -2.91
N MET A 306 -15.53 -4.46 -4.07
CA MET A 306 -16.14 -4.32 -5.40
C MET A 306 -16.43 -5.67 -6.04
N ILE A 307 -17.41 -5.69 -6.93
CA ILE A 307 -17.57 -6.80 -7.88
C ILE A 307 -16.87 -6.42 -9.18
N LEU A 308 -16.08 -7.33 -9.74
CA LEU A 308 -15.56 -7.22 -11.10
C LEU A 308 -16.43 -8.04 -12.02
N VAL A 309 -16.73 -7.46 -13.19
CA VAL A 309 -17.33 -8.15 -14.33
C VAL A 309 -16.54 -7.72 -15.56
N ASP A 310 -16.09 -8.70 -16.34
CA ASP A 310 -15.18 -8.47 -17.47
C ASP A 310 -13.92 -7.67 -17.08
N GLY A 311 -13.41 -7.91 -15.88
CA GLY A 311 -12.20 -7.27 -15.40
C GLY A 311 -12.35 -5.82 -14.91
N ARG A 312 -13.57 -5.27 -14.91
CA ARG A 312 -13.88 -3.90 -14.50
C ARG A 312 -14.90 -3.88 -13.37
N ALA A 313 -14.79 -2.90 -12.49
CA ALA A 313 -15.74 -2.69 -11.40
C ALA A 313 -17.12 -2.43 -11.98
N ALA A 314 -18.11 -3.21 -11.54
CA ALA A 314 -19.51 -3.06 -11.95
C ALA A 314 -20.44 -2.73 -10.78
N GLY A 315 -19.92 -2.74 -9.55
CA GLY A 315 -20.73 -2.68 -8.35
C GLY A 315 -19.94 -2.95 -7.08
N VAL A 316 -20.66 -3.20 -5.99
CA VAL A 316 -20.10 -3.54 -4.67
C VAL A 316 -20.78 -4.76 -4.09
N TRP A 317 -20.15 -5.38 -3.09
CA TRP A 317 -20.76 -6.47 -2.34
C TRP A 317 -20.57 -6.28 -0.83
N ARG A 318 -21.46 -6.85 -0.02
CA ARG A 318 -21.32 -6.87 1.44
C ARG A 318 -21.85 -8.17 2.02
N THR A 319 -21.41 -8.46 3.23
CA THR A 319 -22.12 -9.39 4.12
C THR A 319 -23.31 -8.69 4.75
N THR A 320 -24.41 -9.41 4.93
CA THR A 320 -25.58 -9.05 5.75
C THR A 320 -26.04 -10.28 6.55
N PRO A 321 -26.94 -10.12 7.53
CA PRO A 321 -27.52 -11.27 8.23
C PRO A 321 -28.23 -12.28 7.30
N ALA A 322 -28.68 -11.83 6.12
CA ALA A 322 -29.31 -12.70 5.14
C ALA A 322 -28.29 -13.51 4.31
N GLY A 323 -27.04 -13.03 4.18
CA GLY A 323 -26.03 -13.65 3.35
C GLY A 323 -25.07 -12.65 2.70
N ILE A 324 -24.59 -12.99 1.50
CA ILE A 324 -23.80 -12.06 0.68
C ILE A 324 -24.72 -11.35 -0.31
N GLU A 325 -24.76 -10.02 -0.22
CA GLU A 325 -25.48 -9.14 -1.14
C GLU A 325 -24.50 -8.49 -2.12
N ALA A 326 -24.87 -8.44 -3.40
CA ALA A 326 -24.15 -7.70 -4.43
C ALA A 326 -25.08 -6.65 -5.06
N THR A 327 -24.58 -5.43 -5.24
CA THR A 327 -25.28 -4.34 -5.91
C THR A 327 -24.51 -3.97 -7.16
N ALA A 328 -25.13 -4.12 -8.33
CA ALA A 328 -24.60 -3.68 -9.62
C ALA A 328 -25.16 -2.31 -10.02
N PHE A 329 -24.28 -1.41 -10.47
CA PHE A 329 -24.63 -0.04 -10.88
C PHE A 329 -24.83 0.13 -12.38
N ARG A 330 -24.66 -0.96 -13.14
CA ARG A 330 -24.97 -1.07 -14.56
C ARG A 330 -25.70 -2.39 -14.81
N PRO A 331 -26.41 -2.53 -15.94
CA PRO A 331 -26.95 -3.82 -16.36
C PRO A 331 -25.85 -4.88 -16.44
N LEU A 332 -26.17 -6.07 -15.92
CA LEU A 332 -25.36 -7.29 -15.98
C LEU A 332 -26.20 -8.37 -16.65
N THR A 333 -25.53 -9.28 -17.36
CA THR A 333 -26.17 -10.44 -17.99
C THR A 333 -26.50 -11.52 -16.94
N ASP A 334 -27.33 -12.49 -17.30
CA ASP A 334 -27.62 -13.62 -16.40
C ASP A 334 -26.38 -14.50 -16.14
N ASP A 335 -25.46 -14.58 -17.12
CA ASP A 335 -24.17 -15.25 -16.97
C ASP A 335 -23.27 -14.53 -15.97
N ASP A 336 -23.25 -13.20 -15.98
CA ASP A 336 -22.52 -12.39 -14.99
C ASP A 336 -23.04 -12.66 -13.58
N TRP A 337 -24.36 -12.65 -13.39
CA TRP A 337 -24.99 -12.94 -12.09
C TRP A 337 -24.73 -14.37 -11.64
N THR A 338 -24.77 -15.35 -12.56
CA THR A 338 -24.46 -16.75 -12.28
C THR A 338 -23.01 -16.90 -11.81
N GLY A 339 -22.06 -16.24 -12.49
CA GLY A 339 -20.66 -16.22 -12.08
C GLY A 339 -20.44 -15.55 -10.71
N LEU A 340 -21.11 -14.44 -10.44
CA LEU A 340 -21.07 -13.77 -9.13
C LEU A 340 -21.68 -14.64 -8.03
N ALA A 341 -22.76 -15.38 -8.31
CA ALA A 341 -23.38 -16.30 -7.36
C ALA A 341 -22.45 -17.47 -6.99
N ALA A 342 -21.71 -18.02 -7.97
CA ALA A 342 -20.70 -19.03 -7.71
C ALA A 342 -19.56 -18.51 -6.82
N GLU A 343 -19.05 -17.31 -7.11
CA GLU A 343 -18.05 -16.64 -6.26
C GLU A 343 -18.59 -16.35 -4.86
N ALA A 344 -19.84 -15.90 -4.73
CA ALA A 344 -20.49 -15.64 -3.45
C ALA A 344 -20.66 -16.92 -2.61
N ALA A 345 -21.06 -18.04 -3.22
CA ALA A 345 -21.20 -19.31 -2.51
C ALA A 345 -19.84 -19.81 -1.96
N ALA A 346 -18.77 -19.72 -2.76
CA ALA A 346 -17.43 -20.09 -2.33
C ALA A 346 -16.88 -19.14 -1.24
N LEU A 347 -17.13 -17.84 -1.38
CA LEU A 347 -16.75 -16.86 -0.37
C LEU A 347 -17.53 -17.06 0.94
N ALA A 348 -18.83 -17.35 0.86
CA ALA A 348 -19.66 -17.62 2.03
C ALA A 348 -19.13 -18.81 2.85
N ALA A 349 -18.61 -19.85 2.21
CA ALA A 349 -17.95 -20.96 2.90
C ALA A 349 -16.69 -20.49 3.66
N LEU A 350 -15.83 -19.69 3.02
CA LEU A 350 -14.63 -19.11 3.66
C LEU A 350 -15.00 -18.23 4.87
N LEU A 351 -16.05 -17.41 4.73
CA LEU A 351 -16.51 -16.49 5.77
C LEU A 351 -17.18 -17.22 6.93
N ALA A 352 -17.98 -18.25 6.66
CA ALA A 352 -18.65 -19.06 7.69
C ALA A 352 -17.65 -19.63 8.70
N ASP A 353 -16.49 -20.06 8.23
CA ASP A 353 -15.43 -20.65 9.06
C ASP A 353 -14.62 -19.62 9.86
N ARG A 354 -14.81 -18.32 9.59
CA ARG A 354 -13.91 -17.24 10.05
C ARG A 354 -14.69 -16.08 10.65
N ASP A 355 -15.34 -15.27 9.82
CA ASP A 355 -16.06 -14.06 10.19
C ASP A 355 -17.22 -13.80 9.19
N PRO A 356 -18.46 -14.18 9.54
CA PRO A 356 -19.66 -13.89 8.74
C PRO A 356 -19.94 -12.40 8.53
N ASP A 357 -19.40 -11.54 9.38
CA ASP A 357 -19.64 -10.09 9.39
C ASP A 357 -18.46 -9.30 8.81
N ALA A 358 -17.65 -9.94 7.96
CA ALA A 358 -16.54 -9.30 7.25
C ALA A 358 -16.97 -7.94 6.68
N TYR A 359 -16.20 -6.90 7.04
CA TYR A 359 -16.42 -5.49 6.65
C TYR A 359 -17.71 -4.82 7.19
N SER A 360 -18.41 -5.41 8.16
CA SER A 360 -19.65 -4.85 8.74
C SER A 360 -19.53 -3.39 9.19
N ARG A 361 -18.38 -2.99 9.74
CA ARG A 361 -18.10 -1.60 10.16
C ARG A 361 -18.22 -0.56 9.04
N TYR A 362 -18.16 -0.99 7.78
CA TYR A 362 -18.24 -0.12 6.60
C TYR A 362 -19.62 -0.13 5.93
N ARG A 363 -20.60 -0.86 6.48
CA ARG A 363 -21.99 -0.89 5.97
C ARG A 363 -22.64 0.49 5.97
N HIS A 364 -22.17 1.43 6.80
CA HIS A 364 -22.64 2.81 6.83
C HIS A 364 -22.46 3.57 5.49
N TRP A 365 -21.62 3.06 4.58
CA TRP A 365 -21.47 3.62 3.23
C TRP A 365 -22.57 3.21 2.25
N TRP A 366 -23.28 2.11 2.51
CA TRP A 366 -24.27 1.56 1.57
C TRP A 366 -25.45 2.49 1.27
N PRO A 367 -26.05 3.19 2.25
CA PRO A 367 -27.13 4.14 1.99
C PRO A 367 -26.73 5.32 1.09
N ARG A 368 -25.44 5.54 0.83
CA ARG A 368 -24.88 6.62 0.00
C ARG A 368 -24.38 6.13 -1.36
N LEU A 369 -24.73 4.90 -1.75
CA LEU A 369 -24.41 4.35 -3.07
C LEU A 369 -25.46 4.79 -4.09
N PRO A 370 -25.10 4.87 -5.38
CA PRO A 370 -26.09 5.11 -6.42
C PRO A 370 -27.10 3.96 -6.47
N ALA A 371 -28.26 4.23 -7.07
CA ALA A 371 -29.26 3.19 -7.33
C ALA A 371 -28.66 2.09 -8.21
N GLY A 372 -29.04 0.84 -7.94
CA GLY A 372 -28.52 -0.32 -8.64
C GLY A 372 -29.35 -1.58 -8.36
N ARG A 373 -29.22 -2.59 -9.22
CA ARG A 373 -29.84 -3.90 -9.01
C ARG A 373 -29.09 -4.61 -7.88
N THR A 374 -29.79 -4.94 -6.81
CA THR A 374 -29.22 -5.65 -5.66
C THR A 374 -29.77 -7.07 -5.60
N GLU A 375 -28.88 -8.05 -5.44
CA GLU A 375 -29.23 -9.46 -5.32
C GLU A 375 -28.57 -10.10 -4.10
N LEU A 376 -29.31 -11.01 -3.48
CA LEU A 376 -28.78 -11.89 -2.44
C LEU A 376 -28.22 -13.15 -3.12
N LEU A 377 -26.89 -13.23 -3.22
CA LEU A 377 -26.21 -14.24 -4.02
C LEU A 377 -25.87 -15.52 -3.25
N ALA A 378 -25.68 -15.44 -1.93
CA ALA A 378 -25.39 -16.59 -1.09
C ALA A 378 -26.19 -16.49 0.22
N PRO A 379 -27.39 -17.09 0.29
CA PRO A 379 -28.25 -16.98 1.47
C PRO A 379 -27.73 -17.81 2.65
N ARG A 380 -28.07 -17.39 3.87
CA ARG A 380 -27.79 -18.08 5.16
C ARG A 380 -26.30 -18.22 5.49
N LEU A 381 -25.58 -17.11 5.46
CA LEU A 381 -24.23 -17.05 6.01
C LEU A 381 -24.29 -17.14 7.56
N ARG A 382 -23.95 -18.30 8.11
CA ARG A 382 -23.88 -18.53 9.56
C ARG A 382 -22.48 -18.95 9.94
N PHE A 383 -22.02 -18.51 11.12
CA PHE A 383 -20.75 -18.96 11.66
C PHE A 383 -20.77 -20.48 11.84
N ARG A 384 -19.74 -21.15 11.33
CA ARG A 384 -19.50 -22.59 11.44
C ARG A 384 -18.04 -22.78 11.82
N PRO A 385 -17.70 -22.84 13.11
CA PRO A 385 -16.31 -23.00 13.50
C PRO A 385 -15.76 -24.31 12.92
N ARG A 386 -14.63 -24.24 12.21
CA ARG A 386 -13.91 -25.44 11.76
C ARG A 386 -13.50 -26.24 13.00
N PRO A 387 -13.75 -27.56 13.06
CA PRO A 387 -13.29 -28.37 14.19
C PRO A 387 -11.78 -28.22 14.36
N ALA A 388 -11.32 -28.18 15.60
CA ALA A 388 -9.89 -28.09 15.89
C ALA A 388 -9.15 -29.20 15.13
N PRO A 389 -7.99 -28.91 14.51
CA PRO A 389 -7.20 -29.96 13.88
C PRO A 389 -6.93 -31.05 14.93
N ALA A 390 -7.12 -32.31 14.52
CA ALA A 390 -6.83 -33.45 15.38
C ALA A 390 -5.40 -33.33 15.94
N PRO A 391 -5.16 -33.73 17.20
CA PRO A 391 -3.82 -33.72 17.79
C PRO A 391 -2.84 -34.44 16.87
N GLU A 392 -1.61 -33.92 16.80
CA GLU A 392 -0.55 -34.38 15.88
C GLU A 392 -0.28 -35.88 16.02
N GLY A 393 -0.95 -36.67 15.20
CA GLY A 393 -0.79 -38.13 15.15
C GLY A 393 -1.42 -38.79 13.93
N ALA A 394 -2.27 -38.08 13.17
CA ALA A 394 -2.89 -38.59 11.96
C ALA A 394 -2.88 -37.54 10.85
N ARG A 395 -1.70 -37.19 10.33
CA ARG A 395 -1.60 -36.57 9.00
C ARG A 395 -1.38 -37.71 8.00
N HIS A 396 -2.42 -38.04 7.24
CA HIS A 396 -2.17 -38.62 5.92
C HIS A 396 -1.30 -37.64 5.15
N GLU A 397 -0.16 -38.12 4.66
CA GLU A 397 0.75 -37.41 3.79
C GLU A 397 -0.02 -37.00 2.53
N ARG A 398 -0.55 -35.76 2.52
CA ARG A 398 -0.76 -35.06 1.27
C ARG A 398 0.62 -34.75 0.72
N PRO A 399 0.94 -35.10 -0.54
CA PRO A 399 2.24 -34.76 -1.10
C PRO A 399 2.39 -33.25 -1.03
N ARG A 400 3.33 -32.78 -0.20
CA ARG A 400 3.81 -31.41 -0.26
C ARG A 400 4.31 -31.23 -1.69
N ALA A 401 3.70 -30.31 -2.43
CA ALA A 401 4.29 -29.84 -3.68
C ALA A 401 5.74 -29.45 -3.36
N PRO A 402 6.73 -29.89 -4.16
CA PRO A 402 8.12 -29.53 -3.89
C PRO A 402 8.19 -28.00 -3.82
N LEU A 403 8.63 -27.49 -2.67
CA LEU A 403 9.04 -26.11 -2.51
C LEU A 403 9.95 -25.81 -3.71
N ARG A 404 9.43 -25.05 -4.68
CA ARG A 404 10.29 -24.52 -5.73
C ARG A 404 11.35 -23.72 -5.02
N ASP A 405 12.59 -24.13 -5.17
CA ASP A 405 13.75 -23.54 -4.53
C ASP A 405 13.72 -22.01 -4.71
N HIS A 406 13.23 -21.29 -3.71
CA HIS A 406 13.12 -19.84 -3.74
C HIS A 406 14.52 -19.21 -3.77
N ASP A 407 15.57 -19.96 -3.36
CA ASP A 407 16.96 -19.56 -3.56
C ASP A 407 17.39 -19.64 -5.02
N ALA A 408 16.68 -20.34 -5.91
CA ALA A 408 17.01 -20.33 -7.34
C ALA A 408 16.69 -18.97 -7.98
N LEU A 409 15.55 -18.36 -7.63
CA LEU A 409 15.20 -17.00 -8.06
C LEU A 409 16.10 -15.94 -7.41
N ASP A 410 16.45 -16.14 -6.12
CA ASP A 410 17.36 -15.25 -5.39
C ASP A 410 18.82 -15.37 -5.90
N ARG A 411 19.29 -16.58 -6.26
CA ARG A 411 20.59 -16.79 -6.90
C ARG A 411 20.64 -16.23 -8.31
N GLN A 412 19.54 -16.29 -9.08
CA GLN A 412 19.46 -15.66 -10.40
C GLN A 412 19.50 -14.12 -10.29
N HIS A 413 18.86 -13.56 -9.27
CA HIS A 413 18.88 -12.13 -8.97
C HIS A 413 20.26 -11.67 -8.46
N ARG A 414 20.86 -12.39 -7.50
CA ARG A 414 22.20 -12.09 -6.95
C ARG A 414 23.34 -12.32 -7.93
N ARG A 415 23.24 -13.30 -8.86
CA ARG A 415 24.21 -13.48 -9.95
C ARG A 415 24.19 -12.31 -10.93
N ARG A 416 23.01 -11.78 -11.28
CA ARG A 416 22.88 -10.55 -12.10
C ARG A 416 23.46 -9.31 -11.39
N HIS A 417 23.38 -9.24 -10.06
CA HIS A 417 24.00 -8.14 -9.29
C HIS A 417 25.53 -8.21 -9.18
N ARG A 418 26.16 -9.39 -9.29
CA ARG A 418 27.63 -9.53 -9.22
C ARG A 418 28.35 -9.19 -10.53
N GLU A 419 27.66 -9.17 -11.66
CA GLU A 419 28.24 -8.90 -12.99
C GLU A 419 28.19 -7.42 -13.41
N LEU A 420 27.91 -6.50 -12.47
CA LEU A 420 28.00 -5.05 -12.72
C LEU A 420 29.47 -4.60 -12.78
N PRO A 421 29.91 -3.82 -13.79
CA PRO A 421 31.23 -3.22 -13.78
C PRO A 421 31.35 -2.25 -12.60
N ARG A 422 32.31 -2.49 -11.70
CA ARG A 422 32.67 -1.51 -10.67
C ARG A 422 33.15 -0.24 -11.38
N LEU A 423 32.34 0.83 -11.33
CA LEU A 423 32.74 2.16 -11.75
C LEU A 423 33.98 2.56 -10.94
N ARG A 424 35.16 2.56 -11.58
CA ARG A 424 36.40 3.06 -10.99
C ARG A 424 36.23 4.55 -10.70
N ALA A 425 36.32 4.92 -9.42
CA ALA A 425 36.37 6.30 -8.98
C ALA A 425 37.57 7.00 -9.65
N ARG A 426 37.32 8.14 -10.33
CA ARG A 426 38.38 9.02 -10.82
C ARG A 426 39.08 9.68 -9.62
N PRO A 427 40.42 9.79 -9.61
CA PRO A 427 41.13 10.42 -8.50
C PRO A 427 40.94 11.94 -8.51
N ARG A 428 40.80 12.53 -7.32
CA ARG A 428 40.76 13.99 -7.10
C ARG A 428 42.09 14.63 -7.49
N PRO A 429 42.12 15.83 -8.11
CA PRO A 429 43.37 16.47 -8.44
C PRO A 429 44.05 17.06 -7.18
N HIS A 430 45.35 16.80 -7.07
CA HIS A 430 46.25 17.32 -6.04
C HIS A 430 46.38 18.85 -6.11
N ARG A 431 46.32 19.50 -4.94
CA ARG A 431 46.82 20.86 -4.73
C ARG A 431 48.33 20.88 -4.95
N ARG A 432 48.80 21.65 -5.94
CA ARG A 432 50.19 22.13 -5.99
C ARG A 432 50.25 23.58 -5.52
N ARG A 433 51.09 23.82 -4.50
CA ARG A 433 51.62 25.14 -4.14
C ARG A 433 52.67 25.55 -5.18
N GLN A 434 52.65 26.80 -5.62
CA GLN A 434 53.84 27.55 -6.06
C GLN A 434 53.61 29.04 -5.77
N ALA A 435 54.72 29.74 -5.47
CA ALA A 435 54.82 31.06 -4.86
C ALA A 435 55.37 32.11 -5.85
N GLY A 436 55.13 33.41 -5.55
CA GLY A 436 55.77 34.62 -6.11
C GLY A 436 54.96 35.33 -7.23
N ASP A 437 54.17 36.40 -7.05
CA ASP A 437 54.40 37.83 -6.64
C ASP A 437 54.75 38.78 -7.83
N PRO A 438 54.52 40.12 -7.82
CA PRO A 438 53.43 40.98 -7.33
C PRO A 438 52.73 41.77 -8.46
N GLY A 439 51.53 42.31 -8.25
CA GLY A 439 51.01 43.34 -9.17
C GLY A 439 49.55 43.75 -9.03
N GLN A 440 49.36 44.91 -8.39
CA GLN A 440 48.31 45.91 -8.67
C GLN A 440 46.89 45.72 -8.08
N ARG A 441 46.63 46.61 -7.11
CA ARG A 441 45.45 47.48 -6.91
C ARG A 441 44.06 46.84 -6.75
N ARG A 442 43.57 46.84 -5.50
CA ARG A 442 42.16 46.69 -5.12
C ARG A 442 41.32 47.92 -5.53
N PRO A 443 40.03 47.72 -5.84
CA PRO A 443 38.99 48.64 -5.38
C PRO A 443 38.02 47.98 -4.39
N ARG A 444 37.59 48.79 -3.41
CA ARG A 444 36.62 48.47 -2.36
C ARG A 444 35.20 48.33 -2.94
N VAL A 445 34.44 47.34 -2.46
CA VAL A 445 32.99 47.22 -2.65
C VAL A 445 32.27 47.88 -1.46
N PRO A 446 31.32 48.81 -1.66
CA PRO A 446 30.50 49.34 -0.58
C PRO A 446 29.21 48.52 -0.38
N ARG A 447 28.81 48.34 0.90
CA ARG A 447 27.47 47.87 1.31
C ARG A 447 26.43 48.97 1.05
N PRO A 448 25.17 48.65 0.69
CA PRO A 448 24.06 49.59 0.85
C PRO A 448 23.33 49.37 2.18
N ALA A 449 22.96 50.50 2.77
CA ALA A 449 22.17 50.66 3.98
C ALA A 449 20.66 50.77 3.68
N ARG A 450 19.87 50.57 4.74
CA ARG A 450 18.44 50.94 4.87
C ARG A 450 18.18 52.40 4.46
N ALA A 451 17.01 52.69 3.89
CA ALA A 451 15.89 53.36 4.59
C ALA A 451 14.76 53.87 3.66
N LEU A 452 13.57 53.97 4.28
CA LEU A 452 12.47 54.95 4.07
C LEU A 452 11.43 54.77 2.94
N GLU A 453 10.17 54.61 3.38
CA GLU A 453 8.94 54.95 2.66
C GLU A 453 8.77 56.47 2.43
N PRO A 454 7.77 56.89 1.63
CA PRO A 454 6.58 57.49 2.28
C PRO A 454 5.20 57.20 1.63
N ARG A 455 4.24 56.85 2.50
CA ARG A 455 2.85 57.33 2.72
C ARG A 455 1.97 57.93 1.60
N GLY A 456 0.69 57.50 1.65
CA GLY A 456 -0.54 58.30 1.42
C GLY A 456 -1.76 57.38 1.15
N ALA A 457 -2.62 56.97 2.10
CA ALA A 457 -3.60 57.66 2.95
C ALA A 457 -5.00 57.86 2.33
N ALA A 458 -5.99 57.07 2.80
CA ALA A 458 -7.42 57.40 3.03
C ALA A 458 -8.12 56.11 3.54
N GLY A 459 -8.95 56.04 4.57
CA GLY A 459 -9.47 57.00 5.55
C GLY A 459 -10.24 56.23 6.65
N ARG A 460 -10.06 56.73 7.87
CA ARG A 460 -10.68 56.49 9.22
C ARG A 460 -12.10 55.87 9.25
N GLN A 461 -12.44 54.85 10.08
CA GLN A 461 -12.57 54.76 11.57
C GLN A 461 -13.78 55.55 12.18
N PRO A 462 -14.30 55.26 13.41
CA PRO A 462 -14.84 54.00 13.99
C PRO A 462 -16.08 54.23 14.93
N ARG A 463 -16.66 53.19 15.57
CA ARG A 463 -16.92 53.05 17.04
C ARG A 463 -18.05 52.07 17.46
N ARG A 464 -17.68 51.21 18.43
CA ARG A 464 -18.35 50.71 19.67
C ARG A 464 -19.73 49.99 19.64
N LEU A 465 -19.69 48.68 19.98
CA LEU A 465 -20.39 47.87 21.04
C LEU A 465 -21.74 48.35 21.65
N PRO A 466 -22.54 47.50 22.35
CA PRO A 466 -22.81 46.03 22.30
C PRO A 466 -24.32 45.64 22.46
N HIS A 467 -24.62 44.33 22.49
CA HIS A 467 -25.81 43.62 23.03
C HIS A 467 -27.23 43.86 22.44
N ALA A 468 -27.89 42.78 21.99
CA ALA A 468 -29.10 42.19 22.63
C ALA A 468 -29.71 41.06 21.80
N HIS A 469 -30.10 39.98 22.48
CA HIS A 469 -31.06 38.95 22.04
C HIS A 469 -32.41 39.61 21.65
N VAL A 470 -33.22 39.05 20.74
CA VAL A 470 -34.26 38.02 20.96
C VAL A 470 -35.01 37.86 19.60
N PRO A 471 -35.64 36.69 19.31
CA PRO A 471 -35.96 36.24 17.96
C PRO A 471 -37.42 36.49 17.57
N VAL A 472 -37.73 36.41 16.27
CA VAL A 472 -39.08 36.08 15.78
C VAL A 472 -38.96 35.14 14.59
N ALA A 473 -39.70 34.04 14.71
CA ALA A 473 -39.85 32.99 13.73
C ALA A 473 -41.00 33.29 12.74
N VAL A 474 -41.11 32.41 11.75
CA VAL A 474 -42.36 31.91 11.12
C VAL A 474 -42.67 32.40 9.69
N ARG A 475 -42.58 31.42 8.77
CA ARG A 475 -43.30 31.18 7.49
C ARG A 475 -43.02 32.15 6.34
N ALA A 476 -42.87 31.70 5.10
CA ALA A 476 -43.35 30.48 4.45
C ALA A 476 -42.26 29.75 3.65
#